data_AF-A0ABD2NVQ4-F1
#
_entry.id   AF-A0ABD2NVQ4-F1
#
_cell.length_a   1.000
_cell.length_b   1.000
_cell.length_c   1.000
_cell.angle_alpha   90.00
_cell.angle_beta   90.00
_cell.angle_gamma   90.00
#
_symmetry.space_group_name_H-M   'P 1'
#
loop_
_entity.id
_entity.type
_entity.pdbx_description
1 polymer ?
#
loop_
_entity_poly.entity_id
_entity_poly.type
_entity_poly.pdbx_seq_one_letter_code
_entity_poly.pdbx_strand_id
1 'polypeptide(L)'
;MFDEPIESSNFRDRDLRAIDISQFNIDANDVDWNAVIDNNDLDQQVEKLNGIILYLFDKHASVKSSRKSKKRSKPYITHTIREMIALKNEAHRHYMKTKKFEHEEYYIDLKNYMTFAIL
;
A
#
# COMPACT_ATOMS: atom_id res chain seq x y z
N MET A 1 22.18 20.81 13.70
CA MET A 1 20.73 20.58 13.55
C MET A 1 20.56 19.08 13.62
N PHE A 2 20.16 18.57 14.79
CA PHE A 2 20.06 17.13 15.05
C PHE A 2 18.70 16.65 14.54
N ASP A 3 18.70 15.73 13.57
CA ASP A 3 17.48 15.04 13.16
C ASP A 3 17.07 14.12 14.30
N GLU A 4 16.03 14.49 15.04
CA GLU A 4 15.38 13.58 15.98
C GLU A 4 14.85 12.33 15.23
N PRO A 5 15.01 11.14 15.80
CA PRO A 5 14.51 9.92 15.18
C PRO A 5 12.99 9.97 15.20
N ILE A 6 12.39 10.11 14.01
CA ILE A 6 10.94 10.04 13.81
C ILE A 6 10.47 8.69 14.36
N GLU A 7 9.77 8.70 15.50
CA GLU A 7 9.13 7.52 16.05
C GLU A 7 8.31 6.84 14.94
N SER A 8 8.62 5.58 14.70
CA SER A 8 7.82 4.74 13.83
C SER A 8 6.45 4.55 14.48
N SER A 9 5.51 5.44 14.19
CA SER A 9 4.12 5.28 14.54
C SER A 9 3.65 3.91 14.04
N ASN A 10 3.34 3.02 14.98
CA ASN A 10 2.78 1.70 14.69
C ASN A 10 1.35 1.89 14.17
N PHE A 11 1.20 2.06 12.86
CA PHE A 11 -0.11 2.14 12.23
C PHE A 11 -0.74 0.74 12.18
N ARG A 12 -1.96 0.66 12.72
CA ARG A 12 -2.81 -0.53 12.69
C ARG A 12 -3.91 -0.25 11.67
N ASP A 13 -3.83 -0.91 10.53
CA ASP A 13 -4.75 -0.69 9.41
C ASP A 13 -5.48 -2.01 9.11
N ARG A 14 -6.77 -1.92 8.75
CA ARG A 14 -7.53 -3.05 8.17
C ARG A 14 -7.56 -2.90 6.66
N ASP A 15 -7.22 -3.96 5.94
CA ASP A 15 -7.32 -3.95 4.49
C ASP A 15 -8.71 -4.43 4.06
N LEU A 16 -9.60 -3.47 3.76
CA LEU A 16 -10.96 -3.76 3.33
C LEU A 16 -11.06 -4.17 1.85
N ARG A 17 -9.97 -4.02 1.07
CA ARG A 17 -9.98 -4.31 -0.38
C ARG A 17 -9.89 -5.80 -0.67
N ALA A 18 -9.35 -6.56 0.26
CA ALA A 18 -9.13 -8.00 0.14
C ALA A 18 -10.26 -8.84 0.74
N ILE A 19 -11.38 -8.23 1.14
CA ILE A 19 -12.52 -8.95 1.70
C ILE A 19 -13.21 -9.76 0.61
N ASP A 20 -13.41 -11.05 0.87
CA ASP A 20 -14.36 -11.87 0.11
C ASP A 20 -15.78 -11.49 0.54
N ILE A 21 -16.44 -10.67 -0.30
CA ILE A 21 -17.79 -10.17 -0.06
C ILE A 21 -18.80 -11.32 0.02
N SER A 22 -18.60 -12.41 -0.72
CA SER A 22 -19.54 -13.53 -0.75
C SER A 22 -19.54 -14.26 0.59
N GLN A 23 -18.34 -14.55 1.12
CA GLN A 23 -18.19 -15.16 2.44
C GLN A 23 -18.66 -14.22 3.55
N PHE A 24 -18.35 -12.93 3.45
CA PHE A 24 -18.83 -11.92 4.41
C PHE A 24 -20.36 -11.90 4.48
N ASN A 25 -21.05 -11.93 3.34
CA ASN A 25 -22.51 -11.93 3.32
C ASN A 25 -23.11 -13.22 3.89
N ILE A 26 -22.47 -14.38 3.68
CA ILE A 26 -22.91 -15.65 4.29
C ILE A 26 -22.80 -15.53 5.81
N ASP A 27 -21.63 -15.13 6.30
CA ASP A 27 -21.36 -14.99 7.73
C ASP A 27 -22.25 -13.91 8.38
N ALA A 28 -22.52 -12.80 7.69
CA ALA A 28 -23.41 -11.74 8.18
C ALA A 28 -24.89 -12.18 8.23
N ASN A 29 -25.33 -13.07 7.34
CA ASN A 29 -26.69 -13.61 7.37
C ASN A 29 -26.87 -14.72 8.42
N ASP A 30 -25.79 -15.42 8.80
CA ASP A 30 -25.81 -16.45 9.85
C ASP A 30 -25.89 -15.86 11.26
N VAL A 31 -25.54 -14.57 11.42
CA VAL A 31 -25.66 -13.86 12.69
C VAL A 31 -27.13 -13.68 13.08
N ASP A 32 -27.44 -13.98 14.35
CA ASP A 32 -28.73 -13.69 14.95
C ASP A 32 -28.88 -12.20 15.30
N TRP A 33 -29.42 -11.43 14.34
CA TRP A 33 -29.71 -10.01 14.52
C TRP A 33 -30.87 -9.75 15.48
N ASN A 34 -31.76 -10.72 15.70
CA ASN A 34 -32.90 -10.54 16.61
C ASN A 34 -32.43 -10.47 18.07
N ALA A 35 -31.37 -11.21 18.42
CA ALA A 35 -30.74 -11.13 19.73
C ALA A 35 -30.18 -9.74 20.11
N VAL A 36 -30.01 -8.84 19.13
CA VAL A 36 -29.68 -7.43 19.35
C VAL A 36 -30.92 -6.64 19.72
N ILE A 37 -32.05 -6.88 19.04
CA ILE A 37 -33.30 -6.13 19.19
C ILE A 37 -34.04 -6.54 20.47
N ASP A 38 -33.97 -7.80 20.86
CA ASP A 38 -34.71 -8.36 22.00
C ASP A 38 -34.24 -7.86 23.38
N ASN A 39 -33.13 -7.12 23.45
CA ASN A 39 -32.66 -6.51 24.70
C ASN A 39 -33.50 -5.26 25.03
N ASN A 40 -33.98 -5.13 26.26
CA ASN A 40 -34.71 -3.93 26.72
C ASN A 40 -33.82 -2.72 27.05
N ASP A 41 -32.50 -2.89 27.05
CA ASP A 41 -31.53 -1.86 27.39
C ASP A 41 -30.78 -1.41 26.13
N LEU A 42 -30.93 -0.13 25.78
CA LEU A 42 -30.31 0.47 24.59
C LEU A 42 -28.79 0.36 24.61
N ASP A 43 -28.15 0.50 25.76
CA ASP A 43 -26.69 0.42 25.86
C ASP A 43 -26.21 -0.98 25.50
N GLN A 44 -26.93 -2.01 25.97
CA GLN A 44 -26.65 -3.40 25.64
C GLN A 44 -26.94 -3.75 24.18
N GLN A 45 -27.95 -3.11 23.56
CA GLN A 45 -28.20 -3.26 22.12
C GLN A 45 -27.00 -2.75 21.31
N VAL A 46 -26.51 -1.54 21.65
CA VAL A 46 -25.37 -0.92 20.98
C VAL A 46 -24.09 -1.73 21.20
N GLU A 47 -23.86 -2.22 22.42
CA GLU A 47 -22.68 -3.05 22.72
C GLU A 47 -22.68 -4.36 21.92
N LYS A 48 -23.81 -5.08 21.87
CA LYS A 48 -23.95 -6.30 21.06
C LYS A 48 -23.75 -6.02 19.58
N LEU A 49 -24.38 -4.96 19.06
CA LEU A 49 -24.25 -4.58 17.66
C LEU A 49 -22.78 -4.32 17.30
N ASN A 50 -22.09 -3.52 18.11
CA ASN A 50 -20.68 -3.22 17.90
C ASN A 50 -19.82 -4.49 18.00
N GLY A 51 -20.11 -5.38 18.96
CA GLY A 51 -19.41 -6.66 19.09
C GLY A 51 -19.55 -7.55 17.85
N ILE A 52 -20.77 -7.68 17.31
CA ILE A 52 -21.05 -8.43 16.09
C ILE A 52 -20.30 -7.84 14.89
N ILE A 53 -20.38 -6.52 14.71
CA ILE A 53 -19.72 -5.83 13.60
C ILE A 53 -18.21 -6.02 13.68
N LEU A 54 -17.62 -5.84 14.87
CA LEU A 54 -16.19 -6.04 15.09
C LEU A 54 -15.78 -7.49 14.82
N TYR A 55 -16.58 -8.47 15.25
CA TYR A 55 -16.34 -9.88 14.99
C TYR A 55 -16.30 -10.20 13.48
N LEU A 56 -17.28 -9.71 12.71
CA LEU A 56 -17.32 -9.89 11.26
C LEU A 56 -16.09 -9.26 10.60
N PHE A 57 -15.73 -8.03 10.99
CA PHE A 57 -14.54 -7.38 10.45
C PHE A 57 -13.23 -8.05 10.92
N ASP A 58 -13.14 -8.61 12.11
CA ASP A 58 -11.96 -9.35 12.57
C ASP A 58 -11.77 -10.66 11.80
N LYS A 59 -12.87 -11.33 11.45
CA LYS A 59 -12.86 -12.55 10.65
C LYS A 59 -12.44 -12.28 9.21
N HIS A 60 -13.01 -11.26 8.56
CA HIS A 60 -12.80 -11.01 7.12
C HIS A 60 -11.74 -9.95 6.79
N ALA A 61 -11.40 -9.07 7.74
CA ALA A 61 -10.47 -7.96 7.56
C ALA A 61 -9.68 -7.69 8.84
N SER A 62 -8.91 -8.68 9.27
CA SER A 62 -8.10 -8.61 10.49
C SER A 62 -7.14 -7.41 10.48
N VAL A 63 -6.94 -6.83 11.66
CA VAL A 63 -6.05 -5.69 11.85
C VAL A 63 -4.61 -6.13 11.62
N LYS A 64 -3.94 -5.48 10.67
CA LYS A 64 -2.52 -5.72 10.39
C LYS A 64 -1.71 -4.54 10.89
N SER A 65 -0.63 -4.84 11.63
CA SER A 65 0.38 -3.83 11.92
C SER A 65 1.17 -3.59 10.64
N SER A 66 0.91 -2.44 10.01
CA SER A 66 1.70 -2.02 8.87
C SER A 66 2.77 -1.07 9.39
N ARG A 67 4.04 -1.48 9.26
CA ARG A 67 5.11 -0.48 9.22
C ARG A 67 4.94 0.21 7.88
N LYS A 68 4.21 1.32 7.85
CA LYS A 68 4.36 2.27 6.75
C LYS A 68 5.82 2.72 6.79
N SER A 69 6.64 2.04 6.01
CA SER A 69 7.84 2.62 5.44
C SER A 69 7.34 3.88 4.75
N LYS A 70 7.36 5.01 5.46
CA LYS A 70 7.52 6.31 4.82
C LYS A 70 8.74 6.07 3.95
N LYS A 71 8.55 5.80 2.65
CA LYS A 71 9.65 5.71 1.69
C LYS A 71 10.44 6.98 1.98
N ARG A 72 11.58 6.85 2.67
CA ARG A 72 12.42 7.99 2.97
C ARG A 72 12.64 8.62 1.61
N SER A 73 12.15 9.85 1.43
CA SER A 73 12.48 10.61 0.23
C SER A 73 13.99 10.54 0.16
N LYS A 74 14.54 9.84 -0.83
CA LYS A 74 15.98 9.72 -0.98
C LYS A 74 16.44 11.13 -1.35
N PRO A 75 16.97 11.93 -0.41
CA PRO A 75 17.11 13.37 -0.63
C PRO A 75 18.14 13.67 -1.74
N TYR A 76 19.01 12.70 -2.03
CA TYR A 76 19.99 12.71 -3.12
C TYR A 76 19.39 12.38 -4.50
N ILE A 77 18.14 11.93 -4.59
CA ILE A 77 17.46 11.72 -5.88
C ILE A 77 16.62 12.95 -6.18
N THR A 78 17.25 13.91 -6.87
CA THR A 78 16.58 15.09 -7.40
C THR A 78 15.52 14.70 -8.45
N HIS A 79 14.63 15.64 -8.76
CA HIS A 79 13.63 15.44 -9.82
C HIS A 79 14.30 15.07 -11.16
N THR A 80 15.39 15.77 -11.51
CA THR A 80 16.19 15.52 -12.71
C THR A 80 16.76 14.10 -12.76
N ILE A 81 17.30 13.58 -11.66
CA ILE A 81 17.81 12.19 -11.61
C ILE A 81 16.67 11.19 -11.85
N ARG A 82 15.45 11.48 -11.36
CA ARG A 82 14.28 10.63 -11.60
C ARG A 82 13.87 10.62 -13.09
N GLU A 83 13.92 11.77 -13.74
CA GLU A 83 13.66 11.89 -15.19
C GLU A 83 14.72 11.14 -16.00
N MET A 84 16.01 11.29 -15.66
CA MET A 84 17.09 10.55 -16.31
C MET A 84 16.94 9.03 -16.15
N ILE A 85 16.53 8.55 -14.97
CA ILE A 85 16.21 7.14 -14.75
C ILE A 85 15.04 6.68 -15.63
N ALA A 86 13.99 7.49 -15.76
CA ALA A 86 12.83 7.17 -16.57
C ALA A 86 13.19 7.06 -18.06
N LEU A 87 13.93 8.04 -18.59
CA LEU A 87 14.41 8.07 -19.98
C LEU A 87 15.32 6.88 -20.28
N LYS A 88 16.28 6.58 -19.41
CA LYS A 88 17.16 5.41 -19.55
C LYS A 88 16.35 4.10 -19.60
N ASN A 89 15.37 3.95 -18.72
CA ASN A 89 14.53 2.76 -18.70
C ASN A 89 13.64 2.65 -19.95
N GLU A 90 13.18 3.77 -20.48
CA GLU A 90 12.45 3.83 -21.75
C GLU A 90 13.32 3.43 -22.94
N ALA A 91 14.52 4.01 -23.06
CA ALA A 91 15.49 3.65 -24.09
C ALA A 91 15.85 2.15 -24.03
N HIS A 92 16.03 1.60 -22.84
CA HIS A 92 16.27 0.16 -22.67
C HIS A 92 15.09 -0.69 -23.14
N ARG A 93 13.85 -0.32 -22.78
CA ARG A 93 12.64 -1.01 -23.28
C ARG A 93 12.54 -0.92 -24.79
N HIS A 94 12.90 0.23 -25.37
CA HIS A 94 12.87 0.46 -26.81
C HIS A 94 13.91 -0.41 -27.53
N TYR A 95 15.15 -0.45 -27.04
CA TYR A 95 16.20 -1.34 -27.54
C TYR A 95 15.78 -2.80 -27.43
N MET A 96 15.22 -3.26 -26.31
CA MET A 96 14.78 -4.65 -26.15
C MET A 96 13.70 -5.07 -27.17
N LYS A 97 12.87 -4.13 -27.64
CA LYS A 97 11.87 -4.37 -28.69
C LYS A 97 12.47 -4.38 -30.10
N THR A 98 13.38 -3.46 -30.38
CA THR A 98 13.88 -3.18 -31.74
C THR A 98 15.17 -3.91 -32.07
N LYS A 99 16.03 -4.16 -31.07
CA LYS A 99 17.37 -4.77 -31.16
C LYS A 99 18.30 -4.12 -32.20
N LYS A 100 18.08 -2.84 -32.51
CA LYS A 100 18.98 -2.08 -33.40
C LYS A 100 20.13 -1.49 -32.61
N PHE A 101 21.30 -1.44 -33.26
CA PHE A 101 22.53 -0.88 -32.69
C PHE A 101 22.36 0.58 -32.24
N GLU A 102 21.69 1.42 -33.03
CA GLU A 102 21.45 2.83 -32.70
C GLU A 102 20.68 3.02 -31.38
N HIS A 103 19.74 2.12 -31.08
CA HIS A 103 18.97 2.17 -29.83
C HIS A 103 19.76 1.65 -28.64
N GLU A 104 20.74 0.78 -28.89
CA GLU A 104 21.70 0.32 -27.89
C GLU A 104 22.65 1.45 -27.50
N GLU A 105 23.23 2.12 -28.49
CA GLU A 105 24.14 3.26 -28.32
C GLU A 105 23.45 4.38 -27.52
N TYR A 106 22.22 4.74 -27.90
CA TYR A 106 21.42 5.73 -27.17
C TYR A 106 21.17 5.34 -25.69
N TYR A 107 20.91 4.06 -25.41
CA TYR A 107 20.75 3.58 -24.05
C TYR A 107 22.08 3.65 -23.25
N ILE A 108 23.19 3.27 -23.88
CA ILE A 108 24.53 3.33 -23.29
C ILE A 108 24.90 4.77 -22.94
N ASP A 109 24.63 5.72 -23.83
CA ASP A 109 24.87 7.15 -23.60
C ASP A 109 24.09 7.65 -22.38
N LEU A 110 22.78 7.38 -22.31
CA LEU A 110 21.95 7.76 -21.16
C LEU A 110 22.43 7.11 -19.85
N LYS A 111 22.92 5.88 -19.91
CA LYS A 111 23.52 5.19 -18.75
C LYS A 111 24.81 5.87 -18.30
N ASN A 112 25.66 6.28 -19.23
CA ASN A 112 26.92 6.97 -18.95
C ASN A 112 26.67 8.37 -18.37
N TYR A 113 25.74 9.14 -18.96
CA TYR A 113 25.32 10.45 -18.42
C TYR A 113 24.76 10.35 -17.01
N MET A 114 23.90 9.37 -16.74
CA MET A 114 23.37 9.14 -15.39
C MET A 114 24.47 8.77 -14.40
N THR A 115 25.44 7.95 -14.81
CA THR A 115 26.56 7.54 -13.96
C THR A 115 27.45 8.73 -13.61
N PHE A 116 27.72 9.60 -14.58
CA PHE A 116 28.46 10.84 -14.36
C PHE A 116 27.71 11.83 -13.46
N ALA A 117 26.39 11.94 -13.57
CA ALA A 117 25.60 12.89 -12.79
C ALA A 117 25.37 12.49 -11.31
N ILE A 118 25.65 11.24 -10.95
CA ILE A 118 25.48 10.71 -9.58
C ILE A 118 26.82 10.60 -8.83
N LEU A 119 27.93 10.54 -9.57
CA LEU A 119 29.30 10.60 -9.03
C LEU A 119 29.71 12.04 -8.73
#